data_AF-A0A922MIA7-F1
#
_entry.id   AF-A0A922MIA7-F1
#
_cell.length_a   1.000
_cell.length_b   1.000
_cell.length_c   1.000
_cell.angle_alpha   90.00
_cell.angle_beta   90.00
_cell.angle_gamma   90.00
#
_symmetry.space_group_name_H-M   'P 1'
#
loop_
_entity.id
_entity.type
_entity.pdbx_description
1 polymer ?
#
loop_
_entity_poly.entity_id
_entity_poly.type
_entity_poly.pdbx_seq_one_letter_code
_entity_poly.pdbx_strand_id
1 'polypeptide(L)'
;IAFTDGRKRTCTGTIIHSYVVITAAHCFVDQKNDIDTELTASFVIIGTKKMYDTGYENYLPIERVVTHPKYKGWTADIALVFTFASMTEDKPGNIIPIIGESALTPVDSNVTILSWGHCKDDTVRLQYFK
;
A
#
# COMPACT_ATOMS: atom_id res chain seq x y z
N ILE A 1 -2.47 4.10 3.79
CA ILE A 1 -1.28 4.38 4.61
C ILE A 1 -1.18 5.89 4.77
N ALA A 2 -1.18 6.36 6.02
CA ALA A 2 -1.06 7.77 6.36
C ALA A 2 0.24 7.99 7.11
N PHE A 3 0.96 9.04 6.70
CA PHE A 3 2.26 9.40 7.26
C PHE A 3 2.10 10.65 8.14
N THR A 4 2.77 10.64 9.28
CA THR A 4 2.71 11.72 10.28
C THR A 4 3.93 12.63 10.23
N ASP A 5 4.70 12.58 9.15
CA ASP A 5 5.96 13.31 8.90
C ASP A 5 5.78 14.83 8.68
N GLY A 6 4.65 15.39 9.08
CA GLY A 6 4.28 16.79 8.83
C GLY A 6 3.97 17.15 7.37
N ARG A 7 4.31 16.29 6.39
CA ARG A 7 4.08 16.50 4.95
C ARG A 7 2.68 16.09 4.51
N LYS A 8 1.89 15.48 5.40
CA LYS A 8 0.50 15.02 5.16
C LYS A 8 0.39 14.17 3.89
N ARG A 9 1.38 13.32 3.64
CA ARG A 9 1.37 12.40 2.50
C ARG A 9 0.55 11.15 2.85
N THR A 10 -0.08 10.55 1.84
CA THR A 10 -0.78 9.28 1.97
C THR A 10 -0.48 8.39 0.77
N CYS A 11 -0.45 7.09 1.00
CA CYS A 11 -0.34 6.09 -0.05
C CYS A 11 -1.47 5.06 0.06
N THR A 12 -1.88 4.54 -1.09
CA THR A 12 -2.83 3.43 -1.16
C THR A 12 -2.08 2.10 -1.01
N GLY A 13 -2.75 1.09 -0.47
CA GLY A 13 -2.22 -0.26 -0.38
C GLY A 13 -3.35 -1.28 -0.34
N THR A 14 -3.00 -2.54 -0.50
CA THR A 14 -3.93 -3.66 -0.55
C THR A 14 -3.63 -4.64 0.57
N ILE A 15 -4.64 -5.08 1.30
CA ILE A 15 -4.51 -6.11 2.33
C ILE A 15 -4.36 -7.46 1.64
N ILE A 16 -3.22 -8.13 1.83
CA ILE A 16 -2.95 -9.47 1.25
C ILE A 16 -2.92 -10.57 2.31
N HIS A 17 -2.87 -10.17 3.58
CA HIS A 17 -2.93 -11.03 4.76
C HIS A 17 -3.45 -10.20 5.94
N SER A 18 -3.93 -10.85 7.02
CA SER A 18 -4.50 -10.17 8.20
C SER A 18 -3.58 -9.13 8.84
N TYR A 19 -2.27 -9.20 8.62
CA TYR A 19 -1.27 -8.27 9.17
C TYR A 19 -0.37 -7.65 8.11
N VAL A 20 -0.65 -7.88 6.81
CA VAL A 20 0.25 -7.47 5.73
C VAL A 20 -0.50 -6.70 4.65
N VAL A 21 0.01 -5.52 4.35
CA VAL A 21 -0.40 -4.68 3.22
C VAL A 21 0.71 -4.67 2.18
N ILE A 22 0.36 -4.87 0.91
CA ILE A 22 1.22 -4.62 -0.25
C ILE A 22 0.99 -3.19 -0.75
N THR A 23 2.07 -2.50 -1.12
CA THR A 23 2.03 -1.13 -1.63
C THR A 23 3.31 -0.84 -2.42
N ALA A 24 3.52 0.41 -2.84
CA ALA A 24 4.72 0.85 -3.54
C ALA A 24 5.87 1.15 -2.57
N ALA A 25 7.10 0.90 -3.01
CA ALA A 25 8.30 1.18 -2.21
C ALA A 25 8.60 2.67 -2.13
N HIS A 26 8.35 3.44 -3.20
CA HIS A 26 8.55 4.90 -3.22
C HIS A 26 7.74 5.63 -2.15
N CYS A 27 6.70 4.99 -1.59
CA CYS A 27 5.96 5.51 -0.45
C CYS A 27 6.79 5.61 0.84
N PHE A 28 7.95 4.94 0.93
CA PHE A 28 8.72 4.84 2.17
C PHE A 28 10.17 5.28 2.05
N VAL A 29 10.61 5.57 0.84
CA VAL A 29 11.99 5.93 0.52
C VAL A 29 12.00 7.26 -0.20
N ASP A 30 12.92 8.12 0.19
CA ASP A 30 13.12 9.40 -0.49
C ASP A 30 13.95 9.24 -1.77
N GLN A 31 14.22 10.34 -2.47
CA GLN A 31 15.01 10.33 -3.71
C GLN A 31 16.46 9.84 -3.51
N LYS A 32 16.95 9.76 -2.26
CA LYS A 32 18.28 9.25 -1.90
C LYS A 32 18.26 7.76 -1.55
N ASN A 33 17.09 7.12 -1.58
CA ASN A 33 16.83 5.75 -1.11
C ASN A 33 17.06 5.57 0.39
N ASP A 34 17.04 6.66 1.18
CA ASP A 34 17.01 6.53 2.62
C ASP A 34 15.59 6.21 3.06
N ILE A 35 15.45 5.24 3.97
CA ILE A 35 14.16 4.96 4.61
C ILE A 35 13.84 6.16 5.50
N ASP A 36 12.69 6.76 5.29
CA ASP A 36 12.23 7.89 6.09
C ASP A 36 12.11 7.45 7.57
N THR A 37 13.00 7.95 8.42
CA THR A 37 13.17 7.51 9.81
C THR A 37 11.96 7.83 10.70
N GLU A 38 11.00 8.63 10.22
CA GLU A 38 9.75 8.96 10.92
C GLU A 38 8.59 7.96 10.69
N LEU A 39 8.92 6.75 10.23
CA LEU A 39 7.98 5.61 10.12
C LEU A 39 7.28 5.27 11.44
N THR A 40 7.88 5.57 12.59
CA THR A 40 7.42 5.17 13.93
C THR A 40 6.05 5.72 14.33
N ALA A 41 5.52 6.71 13.61
CA ALA A 41 4.18 7.27 13.87
C ALA A 41 3.21 7.12 12.66
N SER A 42 3.56 6.31 11.64
CA SER A 42 2.70 6.09 10.47
C SER A 42 1.66 4.98 10.70
N PHE A 43 0.50 5.09 10.04
CA PHE A 43 -0.63 4.18 10.22
C PHE A 43 -1.14 3.59 8.91
N VAL A 44 -1.58 2.33 8.95
CA VAL A 44 -2.50 1.77 7.96
C VAL A 44 -3.92 2.13 8.39
N ILE A 45 -4.71 2.70 7.48
CA ILE A 45 -6.12 3.04 7.73
C ILE A 45 -6.99 2.12 6.88
N ILE A 46 -7.94 1.42 7.51
CA ILE A 46 -8.86 0.49 6.84
C ILE A 46 -10.33 0.87 7.06
N GLY A 47 -11.26 0.14 6.45
CA GLY A 47 -12.69 0.22 6.78
C GLY A 47 -13.44 1.48 6.37
N THR A 48 -12.73 2.52 5.94
CA THR A 48 -13.35 3.80 5.63
C THR A 48 -13.73 3.95 4.16
N LYS A 49 -14.94 4.48 3.91
CA LYS A 49 -15.38 4.97 2.60
C LYS A 49 -15.13 6.47 2.42
N LYS A 50 -14.60 7.14 3.44
CA LYS A 50 -14.28 8.58 3.43
C LYS A 50 -12.89 8.76 4.02
N MET A 51 -11.97 9.35 3.27
CA MET A 51 -10.54 9.45 3.60
C MET A 51 -10.22 10.06 4.99
N TYR A 52 -11.18 10.74 5.64
CA TYR A 52 -11.03 11.39 6.94
C TYR A 52 -12.14 11.03 7.94
N ASP A 53 -12.82 9.90 7.74
CA ASP A 53 -13.79 9.42 8.74
C ASP A 53 -13.07 8.93 10.00
N THR A 54 -13.63 9.25 11.16
CA THR A 54 -12.95 9.07 12.45
C THR A 54 -13.44 7.81 13.17
N GLY A 55 -12.64 6.75 13.12
CA GLY A 55 -12.76 5.58 14.00
C GLY A 55 -11.36 5.12 14.37
N TYR A 56 -10.97 5.28 15.64
CA TYR A 56 -9.61 4.98 16.12
C TYR A 56 -9.22 3.51 15.85
N GLU A 57 -10.20 2.60 15.87
CA GLU A 57 -10.04 1.17 15.58
C GLU A 57 -9.55 0.88 14.15
N ASN A 58 -9.74 1.84 13.23
CA ASN A 58 -9.30 1.70 11.85
C ASN A 58 -7.85 2.12 11.63
N TYR A 59 -7.20 2.75 12.62
CA TYR A 59 -5.82 3.20 12.55
C TYR A 59 -4.91 2.14 13.15
N LEU A 60 -4.13 1.49 12.29
CA LEU A 60 -3.27 0.37 12.66
C LEU A 60 -1.81 0.83 12.62
N PRO A 61 -1.11 0.82 13.76
CA PRO A 61 0.30 1.18 13.81
C PRO A 61 1.14 0.24 12.93
N ILE A 62 2.05 0.84 12.16
CA ILE A 62 3.01 0.09 11.34
C ILE A 62 4.10 -0.49 12.26
N GLU A 63 4.30 -1.80 12.18
CA GLU A 63 5.38 -2.51 12.87
C GLU A 63 6.70 -2.36 12.11
N ARG A 64 6.68 -2.66 10.81
CA ARG A 64 7.85 -2.58 9.94
C ARG A 64 7.46 -2.54 8.48
N VAL A 65 8.41 -2.08 7.67
CA VAL A 65 8.28 -2.03 6.21
C VAL A 65 9.45 -2.80 5.59
N VAL A 66 9.16 -3.60 4.57
CA VAL A 66 10.17 -4.28 3.75
C VAL A 66 9.98 -3.85 2.31
N THR A 67 10.92 -3.06 1.79
CA THR A 67 10.99 -2.72 0.37
C THR A 67 11.64 -3.86 -0.40
N HIS A 68 11.31 -3.98 -1.68
CA HIS A 68 11.95 -4.97 -2.53
C HIS A 68 13.47 -4.71 -2.63
N PRO A 69 14.35 -5.73 -2.49
CA PRO A 69 15.80 -5.53 -2.44
C PRO A 69 16.39 -4.97 -3.74
N LYS A 70 15.66 -5.09 -4.86
CA LYS A 70 16.03 -4.53 -6.17
C LYS A 70 15.31 -3.21 -6.49
N TYR A 71 14.65 -2.58 -5.51
CA TYR A 71 13.98 -1.32 -5.72
C TYR A 71 14.96 -0.25 -6.22
N LYS A 72 14.62 0.41 -7.33
CA LYS A 72 15.39 1.52 -7.90
C LYS A 72 14.49 2.42 -8.75
N GLY A 73 14.05 3.54 -8.17
CA GLY A 73 13.09 4.43 -8.82
C GLY A 73 11.78 3.69 -9.10
N TRP A 74 11.47 3.42 -10.36
CA TRP A 74 10.26 2.67 -10.75
C TRP A 74 10.50 1.16 -10.92
N THR A 75 11.76 0.71 -10.84
CA THR A 75 12.08 -0.72 -10.92
C THR A 75 11.80 -1.38 -9.58
N ALA A 76 11.01 -2.46 -9.59
CA ALA A 76 10.61 -3.20 -8.39
C ALA A 76 10.04 -2.29 -7.28
N ASP A 77 9.18 -1.35 -7.67
CA ASP A 77 8.50 -0.41 -6.79
C ASP A 77 7.37 -1.09 -6.00
N ILE A 78 7.78 -1.96 -5.08
CA ILE A 78 6.90 -2.78 -4.26
C ILE A 78 7.47 -2.91 -2.84
N ALA A 79 6.59 -2.79 -1.86
CA ALA A 79 6.89 -2.95 -0.44
C ALA A 79 5.78 -3.71 0.29
N LEU A 80 6.19 -4.37 1.37
CA LEU A 80 5.31 -5.01 2.34
C LEU A 80 5.31 -4.20 3.63
N VAL A 81 4.12 -3.92 4.14
CA VAL A 81 3.90 -3.19 5.38
C VAL A 81 3.25 -4.15 6.37
N PHE A 82 3.90 -4.34 7.52
CA PHE A 82 3.42 -5.18 8.60
C PHE A 82 2.79 -4.30 9.68
N THR A 83 1.64 -4.72 10.21
CA THR A 83 0.93 -4.01 11.29
C THR A 83 0.95 -4.80 12.58
N PHE A 84 0.98 -4.11 13.73
CA PHE A 84 0.93 -4.78 15.05
C PHE A 84 -0.42 -5.46 15.34
N ALA A 85 -1.50 -4.96 14.74
CA ALA A 85 -2.85 -5.46 14.95
C ALA A 85 -3.44 -6.03 13.66
N SER A 86 -4.32 -7.03 13.84
CA SER A 86 -5.06 -7.68 12.75
C SER A 86 -6.02 -6.69 12.09
N MET A 87 -6.03 -6.71 10.76
CA MET A 87 -6.93 -5.94 9.89
C MET A 87 -8.28 -6.61 9.65
N THR A 88 -8.42 -7.91 9.96
CA THR A 88 -9.56 -8.72 9.49
C THR A 88 -10.29 -9.49 10.60
N GLU A 89 -9.83 -9.40 11.86
CA GLU A 89 -10.42 -10.17 12.96
C GLU A 89 -11.71 -9.51 13.49
N ASP A 90 -11.56 -8.34 14.10
CA ASP A 90 -12.64 -7.49 14.62
C ASP A 90 -12.90 -6.27 13.74
N LYS A 91 -12.21 -6.19 12.59
CA LYS A 91 -12.16 -5.01 11.72
C LYS A 91 -12.66 -5.33 10.31
N PRO A 92 -13.16 -4.31 9.58
CA PRO A 92 -13.79 -4.49 8.27
C PRO A 92 -12.81 -4.71 7.10
N GLY A 93 -11.53 -4.99 7.36
CA GLY A 93 -10.54 -5.23 6.31
C GLY A 93 -10.83 -6.55 5.58
N ASN A 94 -10.73 -6.53 4.24
CA ASN A 94 -10.85 -7.73 3.41
C ASN A 94 -9.52 -8.06 2.76
N ILE A 95 -9.14 -9.34 2.77
CA ILE A 95 -7.95 -9.83 2.09
C ILE A 95 -8.23 -9.97 0.59
N ILE A 96 -7.35 -9.39 -0.22
CA ILE A 96 -7.30 -9.63 -1.65
C ILE A 96 -6.24 -10.72 -1.89
N PRO A 97 -6.63 -11.92 -2.35
CA PRO A 97 -5.67 -13.00 -2.56
C PRO A 97 -4.72 -12.65 -3.71
N ILE A 98 -3.44 -12.95 -3.51
CA ILE A 98 -2.42 -12.84 -4.56
C ILE A 98 -2.56 -14.04 -5.49
N ILE A 99 -2.59 -13.79 -6.79
CA ILE A 99 -2.59 -14.85 -7.79
C ILE A 99 -1.19 -15.44 -7.88
N GLY A 100 -1.07 -16.78 -7.89
CA GLY A 100 0.21 -17.49 -7.96
C GLY A 100 0.97 -17.27 -9.27
N GLU A 101 2.20 -17.79 -9.34
CA GLU A 101 3.16 -17.58 -10.45
C GLU A 101 2.64 -17.95 -11.85
N SER A 102 1.60 -18.78 -11.95
CA SER A 102 0.99 -19.21 -13.22
C SER A 102 -0.21 -18.35 -13.66
N ALA A 103 -0.39 -17.16 -13.07
CA ALA A 103 -1.42 -16.21 -13.46
C ALA A 103 -1.16 -15.66 -14.87
N LEU A 104 -1.80 -16.24 -15.88
CA LEU A 104 -1.94 -15.58 -17.16
C LEU A 104 -3.05 -14.53 -17.04
N THR A 105 -2.68 -13.26 -17.04
CA THR A 105 -3.61 -12.17 -17.31
C THR A 105 -3.58 -11.91 -18.83
N PRO A 106 -4.62 -12.30 -19.59
CA PRO A 106 -4.66 -12.01 -21.01
C PRO A 106 -4.48 -10.52 -21.27
N VAL A 107 -3.84 -10.22 -22.40
CA VAL A 107 -3.83 -8.86 -22.96
C VAL A 107 -5.28 -8.38 -23.07
N ASP A 108 -5.51 -7.10 -22.78
CA ASP A 108 -6.84 -6.45 -22.79
C ASP A 108 -7.84 -6.97 -21.74
N SER A 109 -7.35 -7.57 -20.66
CA SER A 109 -8.19 -7.86 -19.50
C SER A 109 -8.73 -6.58 -18.86
N ASN A 110 -10.02 -6.57 -18.56
CA ASN A 110 -10.63 -5.48 -17.79
C ASN A 110 -10.03 -5.45 -16.37
N VAL A 111 -9.50 -4.30 -15.96
CA VAL A 111 -8.98 -4.07 -14.61
C VAL A 111 -9.87 -3.07 -13.87
N THR A 112 -10.03 -3.28 -12.56
CA THR A 112 -10.73 -2.34 -11.69
C THR A 112 -9.71 -1.70 -10.75
N ILE A 113 -9.75 -0.37 -10.65
CA ILE A 113 -8.84 0.41 -9.80
C ILE A 113 -9.68 1.16 -8.79
N LEU A 114 -9.31 1.02 -7.51
CA LEU A 114 -9.95 1.70 -6.40
C LEU A 114 -8.93 2.63 -5.74
N SER A 115 -9.24 3.92 -5.65
CA SER A 115 -8.34 4.92 -5.09
C SER A 115 -9.11 6.16 -4.63
N TRP A 116 -8.54 6.92 -3.69
CA TRP A 116 -9.04 8.23 -3.25
C TRP A 116 -8.52 9.40 -4.11
N GLY A 117 -8.17 9.15 -5.37
CA GLY A 117 -7.95 10.19 -6.37
C GLY A 117 -6.67 11.02 -6.21
N HIS A 118 -5.64 10.50 -5.52
CA HIS A 118 -4.35 11.19 -5.39
C HIS A 118 -3.41 11.01 -6.59
N CYS A 119 -3.71 10.08 -7.51
CA CYS A 119 -3.04 10.01 -8.80
C CYS A 119 -3.66 11.06 -9.74
N LYS A 120 -3.08 12.26 -9.79
CA LYS A 120 -3.38 13.24 -10.85
C LYS A 120 -2.49 12.91 -12.04
N ASP A 121 -3.14 12.64 -13.17
CA ASP A 121 -2.56 12.25 -14.45
C ASP A 121 -1.79 10.93 -14.44
N ASP A 122 -2.46 9.86 -14.83
CA ASP A 122 -1.84 8.87 -15.71
C ASP A 122 -2.93 8.02 -16.37
N THR A 123 -2.93 8.03 -17.71
CA THR A 123 -3.44 6.89 -18.48
C THR A 123 -2.86 5.63 -17.86
N VAL A 124 -3.71 4.77 -17.30
CA VAL A 124 -3.30 3.47 -16.77
C VAL A 124 -2.83 2.63 -17.95
N ARG A 125 -1.55 2.76 -18.32
CA ARG A 125 -0.88 1.81 -19.17
C ARG A 125 -0.48 0.66 -18.26
N LEU A 126 -1.20 -0.44 -18.39
CA LEU A 126 -0.77 -1.74 -17.87
C LEU A 126 0.64 -1.99 -18.44
N GLN A 127 1.67 -1.77 -17.61
CA GLN A 127 3.02 -2.18 -17.97
C GLN A 127 3.12 -3.69 -17.72
N TYR A 128 3.25 -4.42 -18.82
CA TYR A 128 3.46 -5.84 -18.85
C TYR A 128 4.84 -6.15 -18.25
N PHE A 129 4.89 -6.95 -17.19
CA PHE A 129 6.10 -7.67 -16.82
C PHE A 129 6.17 -8.91 -17.71
N LYS A 130 7.21 -8.96 -18.55
CA LYS A 130 7.53 -10.10 -19.42
C LYS A 130 8.56 -10.99 -18.73
#